data_AF-A0A3B1AAK3-F1
#
_entry.id   AF-A0A3B1AAK3-F1
#
_cell.length_a   1.000
_cell.length_b   1.000
_cell.length_c   1.000
_cell.angle_alpha   90.00
_cell.angle_beta   90.00
_cell.angle_gamma   90.00
#
_symmetry.space_group_name_H-M   'P 1'
#
loop_
_entity.id
_entity.type
_entity.pdbx_description
1 polymer ?
#
loop_
_entity_poly.entity_id
_entity_poly.type
_entity_poly.pdbx_seq_one_letter_code
_entity_poly.pdbx_strand_id
1 'polypeptide(L)'
;MTVDTAAQLLKATVDELSRRAPAVIAAAADQLRGIILGLHFGDGSRSELRADHSRLLVTGPNGETPHVEVYFDDRAMNLLFDLERKPVDQVWAQSLDVRGDRQQVLAVWRTFQVLSQRGSGLRAVQGLWRSYRDRHPQRWGQPAELPVDTRSRNPQHVRNTGWHALDYLDRRYAEDIAKASSTVGGAVYTDARSLWDGYESKPWWQFADVADTDLMETLQACKDRVSREFQRIVPDREPKAELYDLMREYPAREGKGLRPTLTIATCCALGGRDEDAVRAAAAVELFHNGFLVHDDIADESTHRRNEPTLHEAHGIGLAVNTGDAMNLLAVDAVLSNLPTLGLARTLGLIHEIMHMCRETVEGQAIELGWIRHLTVPKMDQDYFDMSTKKTGWYTCISPCRLGAICAGETDPRKLDLFTEAFRLIGIAFQIQDDVLNLLGDEVLYGKEPLGDLLEGKRTLMMIHLFREIAPKRRQRLLDIIRLSRTEKRFEDAEEILAAMHEVGSIEYAVKVADRLAHEGVRRFEEDLVFVPENEAKALLRQIANYVTTRPL
;
A
#
# COMPACT_ATOMS: atom_id res chain seq x y z
N MET A 1 -14.20 -18.13 17.52
CA MET A 1 -13.38 -18.86 18.52
C MET A 1 -13.17 -17.94 19.71
N THR A 2 -13.43 -18.39 20.94
CA THR A 2 -13.04 -17.64 22.13
C THR A 2 -11.52 -17.73 22.28
N VAL A 3 -10.84 -16.59 22.34
CA VAL A 3 -9.39 -16.49 22.47
C VAL A 3 -9.06 -16.28 23.94
N ASP A 4 -8.68 -17.32 24.68
CA ASP A 4 -8.52 -17.26 26.14
C ASP A 4 -7.05 -17.31 26.58
N THR A 5 -6.13 -17.49 25.63
CA THR A 5 -4.68 -17.51 25.86
C THR A 5 -3.93 -16.70 24.80
N ALA A 6 -2.74 -16.22 25.13
CA ALA A 6 -1.84 -15.53 24.23
C ALA A 6 -1.45 -16.38 23.01
N ALA A 7 -1.22 -17.68 23.20
CA ALA A 7 -0.97 -18.60 22.08
C ALA A 7 -2.16 -18.70 21.11
N GLN A 8 -3.39 -18.73 21.63
CA GLN A 8 -4.60 -18.68 20.79
C GLN A 8 -4.76 -17.31 20.10
N LEU A 9 -4.37 -16.22 20.77
CA LEU A 9 -4.39 -14.88 20.20
C LEU A 9 -3.42 -14.76 19.03
N LEU A 10 -2.20 -15.27 19.18
CA LEU A 10 -1.22 -15.32 18.10
C LEU A 10 -1.77 -16.12 16.91
N LYS A 11 -2.30 -17.32 17.16
CA LYS A 11 -2.86 -18.16 16.10
C LYS A 11 -3.98 -17.44 15.35
N ALA A 12 -4.96 -16.89 16.08
CA ALA A 12 -6.07 -16.15 15.48
C ALA A 12 -5.58 -14.93 14.69
N THR A 13 -4.53 -14.26 15.17
CA THR A 13 -3.91 -13.12 14.48
C THR A 13 -3.26 -13.54 13.17
N VAL A 14 -2.46 -14.62 13.17
CA VAL A 14 -1.80 -15.15 11.96
C VAL A 14 -2.84 -15.69 10.98
N ASP A 15 -3.89 -16.35 11.45
CA ASP A 15 -4.99 -16.82 10.60
C ASP A 15 -5.71 -15.64 9.92
N GLU A 16 -5.96 -14.56 10.66
CA GLU A 16 -6.62 -13.37 10.14
C GLU A 16 -5.74 -12.61 9.14
N LEU A 17 -4.43 -12.52 9.41
CA LEU A 17 -3.45 -11.96 8.47
C LEU A 17 -3.29 -12.82 7.23
N SER A 18 -3.33 -14.15 7.36
CA SER A 18 -3.26 -15.06 6.20
C SER A 18 -4.45 -14.87 5.28
N ARG A 19 -5.62 -14.56 5.85
CA ARG A 19 -6.85 -14.32 5.09
C ARG A 19 -6.92 -12.92 4.47
N ARG A 20 -6.47 -11.89 5.20
CA ARG A 20 -6.66 -10.48 4.81
C ARG A 20 -5.43 -9.79 4.26
N ALA A 21 -4.24 -10.32 4.55
CA ALA A 21 -2.95 -9.76 4.16
C ALA A 21 -1.94 -10.89 3.81
N PRO A 22 -2.25 -11.79 2.85
CA PRO A 22 -1.42 -12.94 2.53
C PRO A 22 0.02 -12.57 2.10
N ALA A 23 0.21 -11.39 1.48
CA ALA A 23 1.54 -10.88 1.13
C ALA A 23 2.40 -10.53 2.36
N VAL A 24 1.78 -10.04 3.44
CA VAL A 24 2.47 -9.79 4.72
C VAL A 24 2.93 -11.10 5.33
N ILE A 25 2.07 -12.13 5.28
CA ILE A 25 2.42 -13.48 5.71
C ILE A 25 3.53 -14.08 4.86
N ALA A 26 3.50 -13.92 3.54
CA ALA A 26 4.54 -14.43 2.66
C ALA A 26 5.89 -13.75 2.91
N ALA A 27 5.91 -12.42 3.08
CA ALA A 27 7.12 -11.67 3.41
C ALA A 27 7.69 -12.07 4.77
N ALA A 28 6.83 -12.26 5.79
CA ALA A 28 7.23 -12.74 7.09
C ALA A 28 7.72 -14.20 7.06
N ALA A 29 7.07 -15.06 6.27
CA ALA A 29 7.48 -16.45 6.08
C ALA A 29 8.84 -16.57 5.38
N ASP A 30 9.15 -15.70 4.43
CA ASP A 30 10.47 -15.66 3.77
C ASP A 30 11.58 -15.32 4.77
N GLN A 31 11.33 -14.39 5.70
CA GLN A 31 12.29 -14.06 6.77
C GLN A 31 12.52 -15.23 7.72
N LEU A 32 11.50 -16.06 8.01
CA LEU A 32 11.59 -17.23 8.91
C LEU A 32 11.96 -18.55 8.21
N ARG A 33 12.36 -18.53 6.94
CA ARG A 33 12.64 -19.77 6.20
C ARG A 33 13.71 -20.62 6.91
N GLY A 34 13.34 -21.83 7.28
CA GLY A 34 14.23 -22.77 7.99
C GLY A 34 14.45 -22.46 9.47
N ILE A 35 13.69 -21.51 10.06
CA ILE A 35 13.78 -21.14 11.47
C ILE A 35 12.51 -21.62 12.19
N ILE A 36 12.70 -22.30 13.32
CA ILE A 36 11.62 -22.70 14.24
C ILE A 36 11.69 -21.80 15.46
N LEU A 37 10.60 -21.08 15.73
CA LEU A 37 10.48 -20.20 16.88
C LEU A 37 9.70 -20.84 18.01
N GLY A 38 10.29 -20.87 19.21
CA GLY A 38 9.59 -21.17 20.45
C GLY A 38 9.12 -19.87 21.08
N LEU A 39 7.81 -19.69 21.24
CA LEU A 39 7.21 -18.49 21.80
C LEU A 39 6.59 -18.82 23.16
N HIS A 40 6.98 -18.05 24.17
CA HIS A 40 6.56 -18.19 25.56
C HIS A 40 5.88 -16.91 26.01
N PHE A 41 4.67 -17.00 26.55
CA PHE A 41 3.87 -15.83 26.91
C PHE A 41 3.70 -15.67 28.42
N GLY A 42 3.41 -14.44 28.86
CA GLY A 42 3.23 -14.07 30.27
C GLY A 42 2.09 -14.82 30.97
N ASP A 43 1.10 -15.29 30.20
CA ASP A 43 0.01 -16.13 30.68
C ASP A 43 0.36 -17.61 30.86
N GLY A 44 1.61 -17.99 30.62
CA GLY A 44 2.12 -19.35 30.70
C GLY A 44 1.82 -20.22 29.48
N SER A 45 1.07 -19.71 28.50
CA SER A 45 0.85 -20.41 27.23
C SER A 45 2.11 -20.42 26.37
N ARG A 46 2.20 -21.40 25.47
CA ARG A 46 3.35 -21.60 24.57
C ARG A 46 2.88 -21.94 23.17
N SER A 47 3.60 -21.48 22.17
CA SER A 47 3.38 -21.84 20.77
C SER A 47 4.69 -21.94 20.01
N GLU A 48 4.66 -22.69 18.92
CA GLU A 48 5.71 -22.68 17.91
C GLU A 48 5.25 -21.88 16.69
N LEU A 49 6.13 -21.06 16.13
CA LEU A 49 5.92 -20.38 14.86
C LEU A 49 6.97 -20.83 13.84
N ARG A 50 6.52 -21.33 12.70
CA ARG A 50 7.41 -21.76 11.61
C ARG A 50 6.88 -21.28 10.26
N ALA A 51 7.78 -21.07 9.31
CA ALA A 51 7.41 -20.87 7.92
C ALA A 51 7.19 -22.22 7.23
N ASP A 52 6.12 -22.32 6.46
CA ASP A 52 5.91 -23.38 5.47
C ASP A 52 5.63 -22.71 4.12
N HIS A 53 6.63 -22.71 3.25
CA HIS A 53 6.60 -22.00 1.97
C HIS A 53 6.26 -20.51 2.18
N SER A 54 5.13 -20.05 1.65
CA SER A 54 4.62 -18.67 1.78
C SER A 54 3.64 -18.47 2.94
N ARG A 55 3.56 -19.45 3.86
CA ARG A 55 2.64 -19.42 5.01
C ARG A 55 3.41 -19.39 6.33
N LEU A 56 2.78 -18.81 7.33
CA LEU A 56 3.18 -18.95 8.72
C LEU A 56 2.25 -19.93 9.42
N LEU A 57 2.83 -20.90 10.12
CA LEU A 57 2.10 -21.91 10.88
C LEU A 57 2.33 -21.67 12.37
N VAL A 58 1.24 -21.47 13.11
CA VAL A 58 1.25 -21.42 14.58
C VAL A 58 0.77 -22.78 15.11
N THR A 59 1.68 -23.54 15.71
CA THR A 59 1.40 -24.87 16.28
C THR A 59 1.64 -24.90 17.79
N GLY A 60 1.16 -25.95 18.46
CA GLY A 60 1.59 -26.24 19.83
C GLY A 60 3.04 -26.73 19.86
N PRO A 61 3.65 -26.84 21.06
CA PRO A 61 5.00 -27.40 21.22
C PRO A 61 5.02 -28.87 20.75
N ASN A 62 5.84 -29.20 19.76
CA ASN A 62 5.87 -30.54 19.14
C ASN A 62 7.11 -31.36 19.55
N GLY A 63 7.92 -30.86 20.49
CA GLY A 63 9.09 -31.57 21.03
C GLY A 63 10.37 -31.42 20.19
N GLU A 64 10.32 -30.68 19.09
CA GLU A 64 11.51 -30.22 18.36
C GLU A 64 12.16 -29.06 19.14
N THR A 65 13.49 -29.03 19.22
CA THR A 65 14.21 -27.93 19.87
C THR A 65 14.11 -26.65 19.01
N PRO A 66 13.56 -25.54 19.53
CA PRO A 66 13.51 -24.28 18.78
C PRO A 66 14.89 -23.77 18.42
N HIS A 67 15.00 -23.12 17.26
CA HIS A 67 16.23 -22.43 16.85
C HIS A 67 16.39 -21.10 17.59
N VAL A 68 15.27 -20.42 17.84
CA VAL A 68 15.21 -19.18 18.62
C VAL A 68 14.05 -19.28 19.60
N GLU A 69 14.30 -18.95 20.86
CA GLU A 69 13.26 -18.80 21.89
C GLU A 69 12.96 -17.33 22.13
N VAL A 70 11.68 -16.99 22.24
CA VAL A 70 11.18 -15.65 22.51
C VAL A 70 10.26 -15.71 23.71
N TYR A 71 10.59 -14.94 24.75
CA TYR A 71 9.81 -14.81 25.96
C TYR A 71 9.18 -13.43 25.98
N PHE A 72 7.86 -13.38 25.89
CA PHE A 72 7.06 -12.19 26.03
C PHE A 72 6.55 -12.11 27.47
N ASP A 73 6.71 -10.97 28.13
CA ASP A 73 5.72 -10.58 29.11
C ASP A 73 4.41 -10.20 28.39
N ASP A 74 3.31 -10.10 29.14
CA ASP A 74 2.01 -9.81 28.56
C ASP A 74 1.98 -8.47 27.79
N ARG A 75 2.91 -7.54 28.04
CA ARG A 75 3.00 -6.23 27.38
C ARG A 75 3.84 -6.25 26.11
N ALA A 76 4.94 -6.99 26.07
CA ALA A 76 5.80 -7.14 24.90
C ALA A 76 5.08 -7.80 23.73
N MET A 77 3.99 -8.51 24.00
CA MET A 77 3.08 -8.98 22.96
C MET A 77 2.57 -7.85 22.04
N ASN A 78 2.44 -6.62 22.54
CA ASN A 78 2.02 -5.47 21.74
C ASN A 78 3.00 -5.17 20.59
N LEU A 79 4.28 -5.52 20.73
CA LEU A 79 5.29 -5.37 19.67
C LEU A 79 4.92 -6.14 18.40
N LEU A 80 4.14 -7.21 18.54
CA LEU A 80 3.82 -8.06 17.42
C LEU A 80 2.66 -7.49 16.60
N PHE A 81 1.64 -6.88 17.23
CA PHE A 81 0.36 -6.60 16.55
C PHE A 81 -0.50 -5.44 17.11
N ASP A 82 -0.08 -4.67 18.14
CA ASP A 82 -0.84 -3.51 18.66
C ASP A 82 -0.08 -2.19 18.39
N LEU A 83 -0.67 -1.32 17.54
CA LEU A 83 -0.10 -0.02 17.16
C LEU A 83 -0.91 1.17 17.70
N GLU A 84 -1.83 0.98 18.66
CA GLU A 84 -2.49 2.11 19.34
C GLU A 84 -1.49 3.01 20.10
N ARG A 85 -0.23 2.55 20.35
CA ARG A 85 0.89 3.35 20.89
C ARG A 85 2.22 2.96 20.22
N LYS A 86 3.25 3.80 20.36
CA LYS A 86 4.59 3.45 19.86
C LYS A 86 5.18 2.33 20.74
N PRO A 87 5.78 1.28 20.16
CA PRO A 87 6.50 0.21 20.86
C PRO A 87 7.39 0.67 22.04
N VAL A 88 8.09 1.79 21.84
CA VAL A 88 9.00 2.40 22.83
C VAL A 88 8.27 2.95 24.07
N ASP A 89 6.98 3.27 23.96
CA ASP A 89 6.17 3.82 25.07
C ASP A 89 5.61 2.73 25.98
N GLN A 90 5.74 1.45 25.62
CA GLN A 90 5.05 0.34 26.30
C GLN A 90 5.96 -0.82 26.72
N VAL A 91 7.14 -0.98 26.10
CA VAL A 91 8.04 -2.13 26.34
C VAL A 91 9.14 -1.73 27.30
N TRP A 92 9.22 -2.41 28.45
CA TRP A 92 10.31 -2.18 29.40
C TRP A 92 11.54 -2.98 28.98
N ALA A 93 12.72 -2.60 29.49
CA ALA A 93 14.00 -3.24 29.14
C ALA A 93 14.05 -4.77 29.44
N GLN A 94 13.07 -5.31 30.17
CA GLN A 94 12.97 -6.72 30.55
C GLN A 94 11.70 -7.41 30.02
N SER A 95 10.88 -6.71 29.23
CA SER A 95 9.59 -7.23 28.77
C SER A 95 9.71 -8.27 27.66
N LEU A 96 10.83 -8.31 26.96
CA LEU A 96 11.10 -9.25 25.88
C LEU A 96 12.51 -9.82 26.01
N ASP A 97 12.62 -11.15 26.05
CA ASP A 97 13.88 -11.88 26.03
C ASP A 97 13.94 -12.80 24.80
N VAL A 98 14.99 -12.67 23.99
CA VAL A 98 15.17 -13.41 22.73
C VAL A 98 16.50 -14.14 22.76
N ARG A 99 16.45 -15.46 22.64
CA ARG A 99 17.61 -16.34 22.80
C ARG A 99 17.81 -17.18 21.54
N GLY A 100 18.97 -17.07 20.90
CA GLY A 100 19.33 -17.84 19.72
C GLY A 100 20.60 -17.34 19.06
N ASP A 101 20.97 -17.92 17.91
CA ASP A 101 22.07 -17.39 17.10
C ASP A 101 21.77 -15.99 16.57
N ARG A 102 22.80 -15.13 16.49
CA ARG A 102 22.66 -13.73 16.08
C ARG A 102 21.92 -13.55 14.75
N GLN A 103 22.23 -14.36 13.73
CA GLN A 103 21.60 -14.19 12.41
C GLN A 103 20.12 -14.58 12.45
N GLN A 104 19.80 -15.62 13.22
CA GLN A 104 18.43 -16.09 13.38
C GLN A 104 17.61 -15.10 14.21
N VAL A 105 18.16 -14.57 15.30
CA VAL A 105 17.52 -13.50 16.11
C VAL A 105 17.19 -12.28 15.25
N LEU A 106 18.09 -11.85 14.36
CA LEU A 106 17.82 -10.74 13.43
C LEU A 106 16.69 -11.05 12.45
N ALA A 107 16.59 -12.30 11.98
CA ALA A 107 15.50 -12.74 11.11
C ALA A 107 14.14 -12.71 11.84
N VAL A 108 14.11 -13.10 13.11
CA VAL A 108 12.93 -13.01 13.98
C VAL A 108 12.48 -11.57 14.14
N TRP A 109 13.42 -10.66 14.39
CA TRP A 109 13.11 -9.23 14.49
C TRP A 109 12.53 -8.65 13.21
N ARG A 110 13.11 -8.95 12.04
CA ARG A 110 12.55 -8.54 10.75
C ARG A 110 11.15 -9.08 10.53
N THR A 111 10.91 -10.33 10.94
CA THR A 111 9.59 -10.97 10.86
C THR A 111 8.57 -10.23 11.72
N PHE A 112 8.89 -9.97 12.99
CA PHE A 112 8.00 -9.24 13.89
C PHE A 112 7.73 -7.82 13.41
N GLN A 113 8.73 -7.16 12.82
CA GLN A 113 8.55 -5.85 12.21
C GLN A 113 7.62 -5.88 11.00
N VAL A 114 7.76 -6.86 10.11
CA VAL A 114 6.84 -7.03 8.95
C VAL A 114 5.41 -7.27 9.43
N LEU A 115 5.25 -8.15 10.43
CA LEU A 115 3.96 -8.49 11.02
C LEU A 115 3.33 -7.30 11.76
N SER A 116 4.11 -6.53 12.50
CA SER A 116 3.62 -5.40 13.28
C SER A 116 3.34 -4.18 12.42
N GLN A 117 4.22 -3.80 11.49
CA GLN A 117 4.03 -2.63 10.64
C GLN A 117 2.86 -2.79 9.67
N ARG A 118 2.63 -4.02 9.18
CA ARG A 118 1.64 -4.28 8.11
C ARG A 118 0.39 -5.00 8.58
N GLY A 119 0.43 -5.69 9.73
CA GLY A 119 -0.71 -6.42 10.27
C GLY A 119 -1.53 -5.67 11.31
N SER A 120 -0.91 -4.72 12.01
CA SER A 120 -1.57 -3.94 13.09
C SER A 120 -2.57 -2.90 12.59
N GLY A 121 -2.56 -2.57 11.29
CA GLY A 121 -3.57 -1.71 10.66
C GLY A 121 -4.91 -2.43 10.43
N LEU A 122 -4.98 -3.76 10.64
CA LEU A 122 -6.19 -4.53 10.41
C LEU A 122 -7.09 -4.53 11.64
N ARG A 123 -8.30 -3.98 11.48
CA ARG A 123 -9.32 -3.88 12.53
C ARG A 123 -9.66 -5.22 13.18
N ALA A 124 -9.66 -6.30 12.40
CA ALA A 124 -9.95 -7.63 12.92
C ALA A 124 -8.82 -8.15 13.83
N VAL A 125 -7.56 -7.83 13.49
CA VAL A 125 -6.42 -8.08 14.38
C VAL A 125 -6.56 -7.23 15.63
N GLN A 126 -6.75 -5.92 15.50
CA GLN A 126 -6.95 -5.03 16.65
C GLN A 126 -8.12 -5.45 17.56
N GLY A 127 -9.23 -5.91 16.98
CA GLY A 127 -10.41 -6.41 17.71
C GLY A 127 -10.13 -7.68 18.49
N LEU A 128 -9.33 -8.62 17.94
CA LEU A 128 -8.87 -9.80 18.66
C LEU A 128 -8.04 -9.40 19.89
N TRP A 129 -7.11 -8.46 19.70
CA TRP A 129 -6.22 -7.97 20.75
C TRP A 129 -6.97 -7.18 21.83
N ARG A 130 -7.89 -6.30 21.43
CA ARG A 130 -8.78 -5.54 22.34
C ARG A 130 -9.66 -6.48 23.15
N SER A 131 -10.33 -7.43 22.50
CA SER A 131 -11.19 -8.42 23.19
C SER A 131 -10.40 -9.28 24.19
N TYR A 132 -9.15 -9.63 23.87
CA TYR A 132 -8.27 -10.35 24.78
C TYR A 132 -7.85 -9.46 25.95
N ARG A 133 -7.51 -8.18 25.70
CA ARG A 133 -7.14 -7.19 26.71
C ARG A 133 -8.26 -6.94 27.72
N ASP A 134 -9.49 -6.72 27.23
CA ASP A 134 -10.66 -6.44 28.06
C ASP A 134 -11.04 -7.63 28.97
N ARG A 135 -10.75 -8.86 28.53
CA ARG A 135 -10.96 -10.07 29.33
C ARG A 135 -9.85 -10.35 30.33
N HIS A 136 -8.67 -9.75 30.16
CA HIS A 136 -7.52 -9.96 31.03
C HIS A 136 -6.86 -8.66 31.53
N PRO A 137 -7.61 -7.67 32.07
CA PRO A 137 -7.09 -6.34 32.40
C PRO A 137 -5.91 -6.36 33.38
N GLN A 138 -5.91 -7.33 34.31
CA GLN A 138 -4.84 -7.56 35.28
C GLN A 138 -3.46 -7.82 34.65
N ARG A 139 -3.41 -8.39 33.44
CA ARG A 139 -2.15 -8.71 32.72
C ARG A 139 -1.45 -7.48 32.16
N TRP A 140 -2.21 -6.41 31.96
CA TRP A 140 -1.72 -5.17 31.37
C TRP A 140 -1.29 -4.15 32.44
N GLY A 141 -1.43 -4.49 33.73
CA GLY A 141 -1.43 -3.55 34.86
C GLY A 141 -0.38 -3.71 35.97
N GLN A 142 0.41 -4.79 36.07
CA GLN A 142 1.58 -4.88 36.97
C GLN A 142 2.68 -5.78 36.37
N PRO A 143 3.98 -5.53 36.66
CA PRO A 143 5.08 -6.32 36.10
C PRO A 143 4.97 -7.79 36.54
N ALA A 144 5.16 -8.71 35.58
CA ALA A 144 5.23 -10.13 35.86
C ALA A 144 6.55 -10.48 36.58
N GLU A 145 6.48 -11.29 37.63
CA GLU A 145 7.67 -11.93 38.21
C GLU A 145 8.14 -13.03 37.25
N LEU A 146 9.32 -12.86 36.65
CA LEU A 146 9.97 -13.89 35.84
C LEU A 146 10.22 -15.14 36.70
N PRO A 147 10.05 -16.37 36.16
CA PRO A 147 10.43 -17.58 36.88
C PRO A 147 11.93 -17.58 37.13
N VAL A 148 12.34 -17.60 38.40
CA VAL A 148 13.73 -17.82 38.79
C VAL A 148 14.08 -19.27 38.44
N ASP A 149 15.03 -19.44 37.51
CA ASP A 149 15.61 -20.73 37.16
C ASP A 149 16.22 -21.37 38.40
N THR A 150 15.60 -22.44 38.90
CA THR A 150 16.09 -23.20 40.05
C THR A 150 16.59 -24.59 39.68
N ARG A 151 16.64 -24.99 38.41
CA ARG A 151 17.14 -26.34 38.05
C ARG A 151 17.77 -26.40 36.66
N SER A 152 19.02 -26.00 36.58
CA SER A 152 19.97 -26.55 35.61
C SER A 152 21.36 -26.73 36.24
N ARG A 153 21.60 -27.92 36.80
CA ARG A 153 22.96 -28.41 37.07
C ARG A 153 23.50 -29.04 35.78
N ASN A 154 23.89 -28.22 34.81
CA ASN A 154 24.75 -28.68 33.71
C ASN A 154 25.55 -27.50 33.12
N PRO A 155 26.88 -27.43 33.29
CA PRO A 155 27.67 -26.24 32.97
C PRO A 155 28.11 -26.21 31.50
N GLN A 156 27.18 -26.37 30.56
CA GLN A 156 27.39 -26.07 29.15
C GLN A 156 26.07 -25.60 28.54
N HIS A 157 25.68 -24.33 28.71
CA HIS A 157 24.92 -23.59 27.69
C HIS A 157 24.62 -22.12 28.03
N VAL A 158 24.55 -21.35 26.94
CA VAL A 158 24.10 -19.96 26.72
C VAL A 158 24.78 -18.85 27.55
N ARG A 159 25.75 -18.17 26.92
CA ARG A 159 26.19 -16.85 27.36
C ARG A 159 25.08 -15.84 27.11
N ASN A 160 24.64 -15.17 28.17
CA ASN A 160 23.80 -13.98 28.13
C ASN A 160 24.42 -12.96 27.15
N THR A 161 23.74 -12.63 26.06
CA THR A 161 24.32 -11.87 24.94
C THR A 161 24.34 -10.36 25.17
N GLY A 162 23.65 -9.86 26.20
CA GLY A 162 23.69 -8.45 26.62
C GLY A 162 22.96 -7.48 25.68
N TRP A 163 21.94 -7.94 24.94
CA TRP A 163 21.11 -7.09 24.07
C TRP A 163 19.73 -6.87 24.69
N HIS A 164 19.22 -5.64 24.71
CA HIS A 164 17.83 -5.33 25.09
C HIS A 164 17.01 -4.87 23.87
N ALA A 165 15.71 -5.19 23.87
CA ALA A 165 14.77 -4.88 22.78
C ALA A 165 14.76 -3.39 22.36
N LEU A 166 15.11 -2.48 23.27
CA LEU A 166 15.11 -1.04 23.04
C LEU A 166 16.30 -0.55 22.20
N ASP A 167 17.44 -1.26 22.20
CA ASP A 167 18.65 -0.81 21.47
C ASP A 167 18.47 -0.88 19.94
N TYR A 168 17.57 -1.75 19.48
CA TYR A 168 17.22 -1.93 18.06
C TYR A 168 16.18 -0.92 17.58
N LEU A 169 15.18 -0.59 18.41
CA LEU A 169 14.12 0.35 18.06
C LEU A 169 14.65 1.79 17.88
N ASP A 170 15.74 2.13 18.57
CA ASP A 170 16.40 3.45 18.48
C ASP A 170 17.56 3.52 17.45
N ARG A 171 17.80 2.47 16.66
CA ARG A 171 18.92 2.40 15.69
C ARG A 171 20.31 2.66 16.31
N ARG A 172 20.58 2.24 17.54
CA ARG A 172 21.89 2.40 18.18
C ARG A 172 22.86 1.28 17.76
N TYR A 173 24.10 1.65 17.42
CA TYR A 173 25.16 0.70 17.02
C TYR A 173 26.24 0.61 18.10
N ALA A 174 26.88 -0.56 18.21
CA ALA A 174 27.79 -0.90 19.31
C ALA A 174 29.04 0.01 19.47
N GLU A 175 29.41 0.76 18.43
CA GLU A 175 30.56 1.67 18.46
C GLU A 175 30.32 2.88 19.39
N ASP A 176 29.05 3.24 19.65
CA ASP A 176 28.68 4.34 20.54
C ASP A 176 28.73 3.95 22.03
N ILE A 177 28.59 2.66 22.35
CA ILE A 177 28.62 2.12 23.72
C ILE A 177 30.04 2.10 24.28
N ALA A 178 31.05 1.93 23.43
CA ALA A 178 32.45 1.80 23.83
C ALA A 178 33.05 3.09 24.45
N LYS A 179 32.40 4.26 24.31
CA LYS A 179 32.96 5.56 24.72
C LYS A 179 32.46 6.10 26.06
N ALA A 180 31.51 5.47 26.73
CA ALA A 180 30.99 5.95 28.01
C ALA A 180 31.00 4.84 29.06
N SER A 181 32.14 4.63 29.70
CA SER A 181 32.18 3.87 30.95
C SER A 181 33.13 4.52 31.95
N SER A 182 32.57 5.15 32.97
CA SER A 182 33.21 5.25 34.28
C SER A 182 32.58 4.19 35.18
N THR A 183 33.41 3.45 35.89
CA THR A 183 33.01 2.34 36.76
C THR A 183 33.09 2.76 38.22
N VAL A 184 32.09 2.38 39.03
CA VAL A 184 32.18 2.36 40.49
C VAL A 184 31.72 0.98 40.97
N GLY A 185 32.60 0.26 41.67
CA GLY A 185 32.26 -1.04 42.29
C GLY A 185 32.08 -2.22 41.34
N GLY A 186 32.55 -2.16 40.09
CA GLY A 186 32.51 -3.29 39.15
C GLY A 186 31.16 -3.56 38.50
N ALA A 187 30.14 -2.74 38.76
CA ALA A 187 28.89 -2.71 38.01
C ALA A 187 28.85 -1.47 37.11
N VAL A 188 28.46 -1.64 35.84
CA VAL A 188 28.16 -0.53 34.94
C VAL A 188 26.82 0.06 35.38
N TYR A 189 26.83 1.28 35.92
CA TYR A 189 25.62 2.01 36.28
C TYR A 189 25.44 3.17 35.30
N THR A 190 24.48 3.04 34.39
CA THR A 190 23.94 4.18 33.64
C THR A 190 22.60 4.54 34.27
N ASP A 191 22.53 5.68 34.95
CA ASP A 191 21.25 6.23 35.40
C ASP A 191 20.32 6.41 34.19
N ALA A 192 19.07 5.94 34.33
CA ALA A 192 18.03 6.20 33.35
C ALA A 192 17.74 7.71 33.33
N ARG A 193 18.00 8.37 32.19
CA ARG A 193 17.51 9.73 31.96
C ARG A 193 16.03 9.67 31.57
N SER A 194 15.21 10.44 32.29
CA SER A 194 13.85 10.77 31.87
C SER A 194 13.90 11.49 30.51
N LEU A 195 13.11 11.02 29.56
CA LEU A 195 12.91 11.64 28.23
C LEU A 195 11.73 12.64 28.21
N TRP A 196 11.21 13.02 29.38
CA TRP A 196 10.08 13.96 29.50
C TRP A 196 10.56 15.40 29.58
N ASP A 197 10.05 16.27 28.70
CA ASP A 197 10.44 17.68 28.56
C ASP A 197 9.61 18.68 29.37
N GLY A 198 8.65 18.21 30.18
CA GLY A 198 7.89 19.08 31.07
C GLY A 198 6.43 19.33 30.72
N TYR A 199 5.92 18.84 29.58
CA TYR A 199 4.53 19.10 29.23
C TYR A 199 3.55 18.06 29.80
N GLU A 200 2.61 18.53 30.62
CA GLU A 200 1.45 17.77 31.08
C GLU A 200 0.59 17.33 29.88
N SER A 201 0.50 16.01 29.67
CA SER A 201 -0.47 15.43 28.74
C SER A 201 -1.86 15.45 29.39
N LYS A 202 -2.87 15.88 28.64
CA LYS A 202 -4.27 15.75 29.08
C LYS A 202 -4.65 14.26 29.15
N PRO A 203 -5.51 13.87 30.12
CA PRO A 203 -5.93 12.48 30.25
C PRO A 203 -6.71 11.95 29.03
N TRP A 204 -6.52 10.67 28.76
CA TRP A 204 -6.89 9.94 27.53
C TRP A 204 -8.40 9.77 27.27
N TRP A 205 -9.29 10.10 28.20
CA TRP A 205 -10.75 10.08 27.97
C TRP A 205 -11.30 11.35 27.30
N GLN A 206 -10.42 12.26 26.88
CA GLN A 206 -10.78 13.43 26.06
C GLN A 206 -10.42 13.29 24.58
N PHE A 207 -9.83 12.17 24.17
CA PHE A 207 -9.64 11.84 22.76
C PHE A 207 -10.80 10.95 22.30
N ALA A 208 -11.45 11.36 21.21
CA ALA A 208 -12.52 10.57 20.60
C ALA A 208 -11.96 9.23 20.10
N ASP A 209 -12.79 8.18 20.19
CA ASP A 209 -12.51 6.87 19.62
C ASP A 209 -11.98 7.01 18.19
N VAL A 210 -10.84 6.38 17.88
CA VAL A 210 -10.41 6.17 16.50
C VAL A 210 -11.35 5.10 15.91
N ALA A 211 -12.48 5.55 15.37
CA ALA A 211 -13.49 4.73 14.75
C ALA A 211 -13.30 4.80 13.24
N ASP A 212 -12.49 3.91 12.64
CA ASP A 212 -12.24 4.02 11.20
C ASP A 212 -12.35 2.67 10.50
N THR A 213 -13.19 2.59 9.44
CA THR A 213 -13.91 1.48 8.71
C THR A 213 -13.01 0.57 7.83
N ASP A 214 -13.38 -0.70 7.52
CA ASP A 214 -12.50 -1.67 6.82
C ASP A 214 -12.04 -1.00 5.53
N LEU A 215 -10.74 -0.95 5.21
CA LEU A 215 -10.25 -0.18 4.05
C LEU A 215 -11.08 -0.46 2.79
N MET A 216 -11.46 -1.72 2.56
CA MET A 216 -12.30 -2.09 1.42
C MET A 216 -13.73 -1.56 1.54
N GLU A 217 -14.32 -1.59 2.75
CA GLU A 217 -15.63 -0.97 3.02
C GLU A 217 -15.57 0.55 2.87
N THR A 218 -14.49 1.21 3.30
CA THR A 218 -14.29 2.66 3.14
C THR A 218 -14.13 3.04 1.68
N LEU A 219 -13.30 2.31 0.94
CA LEU A 219 -13.14 2.47 -0.51
C LEU A 219 -14.49 2.32 -1.23
N GLN A 220 -15.28 1.32 -0.84
CA GLN A 220 -16.62 1.09 -1.40
C GLN A 220 -17.60 2.21 -1.00
N ALA A 221 -17.59 2.68 0.26
CA ALA A 221 -18.46 3.75 0.71
C ALA A 221 -18.14 5.09 0.01
N CYS A 222 -16.86 5.43 -0.15
CA CYS A 222 -16.42 6.60 -0.91
C CYS A 222 -16.80 6.49 -2.39
N LYS A 223 -16.63 5.30 -2.99
CA LYS A 223 -17.07 5.01 -4.36
C LYS A 223 -18.59 5.21 -4.50
N ASP A 224 -19.39 4.68 -3.59
CA ASP A 224 -20.85 4.79 -3.67
C ASP A 224 -21.33 6.24 -3.54
N ARG A 225 -20.67 7.04 -2.69
CA ARG A 225 -20.94 8.47 -2.56
C ARG A 225 -20.63 9.22 -3.85
N VAL A 226 -19.46 8.99 -4.41
CA VAL A 226 -19.04 9.62 -5.66
C VAL A 226 -19.91 9.14 -6.83
N SER A 227 -20.29 7.87 -6.86
CA SER A 227 -21.22 7.33 -7.86
C SER A 227 -22.58 8.02 -7.79
N ARG A 228 -23.14 8.25 -6.60
CA ARG A 228 -24.38 9.03 -6.45
C ARG A 228 -24.25 10.46 -6.97
N GLU A 229 -23.12 11.13 -6.73
CA GLU A 229 -22.89 12.48 -7.24
C GLU A 229 -22.67 12.47 -8.77
N PHE A 230 -21.94 11.48 -9.30
CA PHE A 230 -21.81 11.25 -10.73
C PHE A 230 -23.18 11.10 -11.41
N GLN A 231 -24.07 10.30 -10.83
CA GLN A 231 -25.41 10.09 -11.38
C GLN A 231 -26.23 11.38 -11.42
N ARG A 232 -25.99 12.32 -10.50
CA ARG A 232 -26.61 13.66 -10.48
C ARG A 232 -26.00 14.62 -11.50
N ILE A 233 -24.68 14.54 -11.71
CA ILE A 233 -23.95 15.38 -12.67
C ILE A 233 -24.36 15.02 -14.10
N VAL A 234 -24.40 13.73 -14.42
CA VAL A 234 -24.78 13.27 -15.77
C VAL A 234 -26.29 13.54 -15.97
N PRO A 235 -26.67 14.34 -16.98
CA PRO A 235 -28.07 14.61 -17.28
C PRO A 235 -28.87 13.35 -17.64
N ASP A 236 -30.18 13.42 -17.42
CA ASP A 236 -31.14 12.40 -17.86
C ASP A 236 -32.14 13.04 -18.85
N ARG A 237 -31.68 13.26 -20.09
CA ARG A 237 -32.43 13.93 -21.18
C ARG A 237 -31.94 13.48 -22.55
N GLU A 238 -32.58 13.94 -23.63
CA GLU A 238 -32.11 13.63 -24.99
C GLU A 238 -30.80 14.33 -25.38
N PRO A 239 -29.90 13.69 -26.16
CA PRO A 239 -29.97 12.32 -26.67
C PRO A 239 -29.56 11.30 -25.60
N LYS A 240 -30.51 10.52 -25.09
CA LYS A 240 -30.28 9.70 -23.89
C LYS A 240 -29.45 8.46 -24.20
N ALA A 241 -29.91 7.66 -25.16
CA ALA A 241 -29.29 6.40 -25.51
C ALA A 241 -27.90 6.57 -26.16
N GLU A 242 -27.73 7.59 -27.00
CA GLU A 242 -26.49 7.81 -27.77
C GLU A 242 -25.41 8.60 -27.00
N LEU A 243 -25.68 9.05 -25.77
CA LEU A 243 -24.72 9.84 -25.00
C LEU A 243 -24.79 9.56 -23.49
N TYR A 244 -25.90 9.90 -22.85
CA TYR A 244 -25.97 9.91 -21.38
C TYR A 244 -26.01 8.50 -20.78
N ASP A 245 -26.59 7.53 -21.49
CA ASP A 245 -26.54 6.13 -21.08
C ASP A 245 -25.11 5.58 -21.28
N LEU A 246 -24.45 5.89 -22.41
CA LEU A 246 -23.05 5.47 -22.67
C LEU A 246 -22.08 6.02 -21.61
N MET A 247 -22.27 7.26 -21.16
CA MET A 247 -21.47 7.86 -20.07
C MET A 247 -21.57 7.08 -18.75
N ARG A 248 -22.65 6.32 -18.53
CA ARG A 248 -22.89 5.57 -17.30
C ARG A 248 -22.34 4.15 -17.37
N GLU A 249 -22.01 3.63 -18.55
CA GLU A 249 -21.55 2.25 -18.72
C GLU A 249 -20.22 1.97 -18.00
N TYR A 250 -19.15 2.69 -18.33
CA TYR A 250 -17.83 2.47 -17.71
C TYR A 250 -17.84 2.67 -16.18
N PRO A 251 -18.46 3.73 -15.64
CA PRO A 251 -18.63 3.90 -14.20
C PRO A 251 -19.45 2.81 -13.51
N ALA A 252 -20.39 2.16 -14.22
CA ALA A 252 -21.19 1.07 -13.66
C ALA A 252 -20.40 -0.22 -13.48
N ARG A 253 -19.31 -0.40 -14.24
CA ARG A 253 -18.40 -1.55 -14.11
C ARG A 253 -17.62 -1.50 -12.79
N GLU A 254 -17.09 -2.65 -12.35
CA GLU A 254 -16.42 -2.78 -11.06
C GLU A 254 -15.18 -1.85 -10.92
N GLY A 255 -15.28 -0.83 -10.08
CA GLY A 255 -14.17 0.04 -9.68
C GLY A 255 -13.75 -0.14 -8.21
N LYS A 256 -12.49 0.20 -7.89
CA LYS A 256 -11.89 0.04 -6.56
C LYS A 256 -12.03 1.26 -5.62
N GLY A 257 -12.56 2.39 -6.10
CA GLY A 257 -12.81 3.57 -5.26
C GLY A 257 -11.56 4.34 -4.79
N LEU A 258 -10.39 4.10 -5.38
CA LEU A 258 -9.12 4.68 -4.94
C LEU A 258 -9.10 6.22 -5.00
N ARG A 259 -9.34 6.81 -6.19
CA ARG A 259 -9.33 8.27 -6.40
C ARG A 259 -10.40 9.00 -5.58
N PRO A 260 -11.65 8.49 -5.49
CA PRO A 260 -12.64 8.99 -4.55
C PRO A 260 -12.13 9.09 -3.12
N THR A 261 -11.51 8.02 -2.64
CA THR A 261 -11.10 7.90 -1.25
C THR A 261 -9.88 8.79 -0.96
N LEU A 262 -8.89 8.84 -1.84
CA LEU A 262 -7.75 9.76 -1.69
C LEU A 262 -8.20 11.23 -1.60
N THR A 263 -9.19 11.62 -2.41
CA THR A 263 -9.72 12.99 -2.43
C THR A 263 -10.47 13.32 -1.14
N ILE A 264 -11.41 12.46 -0.74
CA ILE A 264 -12.23 12.66 0.47
C ILE A 264 -11.38 12.57 1.74
N ALA A 265 -10.53 11.54 1.84
CA ALA A 265 -9.65 11.34 2.99
C ALA A 265 -8.67 12.50 3.17
N THR A 266 -8.09 13.04 2.10
CA THR A 266 -7.20 14.20 2.23
C THR A 266 -7.95 15.45 2.71
N CYS A 267 -9.19 15.65 2.26
CA CYS A 267 -10.02 16.75 2.75
C CYS A 267 -10.30 16.62 4.25
N CYS A 268 -10.75 15.45 4.69
CA CYS A 268 -11.02 15.16 6.10
C CYS A 268 -9.74 15.25 6.96
N ALA A 269 -8.59 14.80 6.44
CA ALA A 269 -7.32 14.82 7.16
C ALA A 269 -6.86 16.25 7.49
N LEU A 270 -7.23 17.22 6.66
CA LEU A 270 -6.96 18.64 6.85
C LEU A 270 -8.12 19.40 7.55
N GLY A 271 -9.11 18.69 8.08
CA GLY A 271 -10.23 19.27 8.83
C GLY A 271 -11.39 19.79 7.98
N GLY A 272 -11.40 19.50 6.68
CA GLY A 272 -12.56 19.72 5.82
C GLY A 272 -13.66 18.69 6.07
N ARG A 273 -14.87 18.98 5.57
CA ARG A 273 -15.96 17.99 5.61
C ARG A 273 -15.90 17.11 4.37
N ASP A 274 -16.32 15.87 4.51
CA ASP A 274 -16.32 14.94 3.39
C ASP A 274 -17.20 15.44 2.22
N GLU A 275 -18.32 16.12 2.48
CA GLU A 275 -19.23 16.66 1.46
C GLU A 275 -18.57 17.75 0.60
N ASP A 276 -17.60 18.47 1.17
CA ASP A 276 -16.86 19.51 0.46
C ASP A 276 -15.98 18.93 -0.66
N ALA A 277 -15.64 17.64 -0.58
CA ALA A 277 -14.77 16.94 -1.54
C ALA A 277 -15.49 16.01 -2.52
N VAL A 278 -16.73 15.59 -2.24
CA VAL A 278 -17.45 14.58 -3.06
C VAL A 278 -17.57 15.01 -4.53
N ARG A 279 -17.89 16.28 -4.80
CA ARG A 279 -18.06 16.76 -6.17
C ARG A 279 -16.72 16.88 -6.93
N ALA A 280 -15.66 17.30 -6.24
CA ALA A 280 -14.31 17.30 -6.81
C ALA A 280 -13.86 15.87 -7.13
N ALA A 281 -14.12 14.92 -6.23
CA ALA A 281 -13.85 13.50 -6.44
C ALA A 281 -14.65 12.92 -7.62
N ALA A 282 -15.92 13.32 -7.80
CA ALA A 282 -16.73 12.95 -8.95
C ALA A 282 -16.21 13.53 -10.27
N ALA A 283 -15.69 14.76 -10.26
CA ALA A 283 -15.02 15.35 -11.43
C ALA A 283 -13.77 14.54 -11.82
N VAL A 284 -12.95 14.12 -10.86
CA VAL A 284 -11.79 13.25 -11.13
C VAL A 284 -12.21 11.91 -11.73
N GLU A 285 -13.27 11.29 -11.21
CA GLU A 285 -13.78 10.03 -11.79
C GLU A 285 -14.39 10.23 -13.19
N LEU A 286 -15.04 11.37 -13.48
CA LEU A 286 -15.49 11.71 -14.84
C LEU A 286 -14.31 11.80 -15.81
N PHE A 287 -13.24 12.52 -15.44
CA PHE A 287 -12.01 12.57 -16.24
C PHE A 287 -11.39 11.19 -16.40
N HIS A 288 -11.27 10.42 -15.33
CA HIS A 288 -10.73 9.06 -15.39
C HIS A 288 -11.48 8.20 -16.41
N ASN A 289 -12.82 8.17 -16.34
CA ASN A 289 -13.61 7.36 -17.27
C ASN A 289 -13.54 7.91 -18.70
N GLY A 290 -13.54 9.24 -18.89
CA GLY A 290 -13.31 9.85 -20.21
C GLY A 290 -11.96 9.44 -20.81
N PHE A 291 -10.88 9.49 -20.01
CA PHE A 291 -9.56 9.01 -20.41
C PHE A 291 -9.56 7.52 -20.74
N LEU A 292 -10.26 6.68 -19.97
CA LEU A 292 -10.34 5.24 -20.28
C LEU A 292 -11.03 4.98 -21.63
N VAL A 293 -12.10 5.72 -21.95
CA VAL A 293 -12.80 5.57 -23.24
C VAL A 293 -11.86 5.92 -24.39
N HIS A 294 -11.09 7.01 -24.28
CA HIS A 294 -10.13 7.40 -25.30
C HIS A 294 -8.89 6.49 -25.36
N ASP A 295 -8.40 6.02 -24.21
CA ASP A 295 -7.27 5.08 -24.09
C ASP A 295 -7.61 3.75 -24.75
N ASP A 296 -8.82 3.21 -24.53
CA ASP A 296 -9.27 1.97 -25.18
C ASP A 296 -9.27 2.07 -26.71
N ILE A 297 -9.62 3.24 -27.26
CA ILE A 297 -9.57 3.47 -28.71
C ILE A 297 -8.11 3.54 -29.18
N ALA A 298 -7.25 4.24 -28.43
CA ALA A 298 -5.84 4.40 -28.78
C ALA A 298 -5.07 3.06 -28.72
N ASP A 299 -5.44 2.19 -27.77
CA ASP A 299 -4.85 0.88 -27.55
C ASP A 299 -5.49 -0.23 -28.41
N GLU A 300 -6.58 0.07 -29.15
CA GLU A 300 -7.38 -0.92 -29.87
C GLU A 300 -7.86 -2.07 -28.94
N SER A 301 -8.21 -1.72 -27.70
CA SER A 301 -8.61 -2.67 -26.67
C SER A 301 -10.01 -3.22 -26.93
N THR A 302 -10.16 -4.55 -26.92
CA THR A 302 -11.45 -5.20 -27.19
C THR A 302 -12.37 -5.28 -25.97
N HIS A 303 -11.79 -5.38 -24.77
CA HIS A 303 -12.54 -5.59 -23.52
C HIS A 303 -12.01 -4.71 -22.39
N ARG A 304 -12.92 -4.32 -21.49
CA ARG A 304 -12.62 -3.63 -20.24
C ARG A 304 -13.56 -4.08 -19.13
N ARG A 305 -13.00 -4.65 -18.06
CA ARG A 305 -13.72 -5.21 -16.91
C ARG A 305 -14.77 -6.26 -17.35
N ASN A 306 -14.35 -7.21 -18.18
CA ASN A 306 -15.15 -8.32 -18.73
C ASN A 306 -16.29 -7.92 -19.70
N GLU A 307 -16.38 -6.65 -20.08
CA GLU A 307 -17.36 -6.16 -21.05
C GLU A 307 -16.64 -5.56 -22.26
N PRO A 308 -17.24 -5.59 -23.47
CA PRO A 308 -16.69 -4.90 -24.64
C PRO A 308 -16.41 -3.43 -24.36
N THR A 309 -15.37 -2.87 -24.98
CA THR A 309 -15.11 -1.43 -24.93
C THR A 309 -16.20 -0.66 -25.70
N LEU A 310 -16.38 0.63 -25.38
CA LEU A 310 -17.45 1.43 -26.02
C LEU A 310 -17.30 1.49 -27.55
N HIS A 311 -16.07 1.53 -28.06
CA HIS A 311 -15.85 1.62 -29.50
C HIS A 311 -16.15 0.30 -30.22
N GLU A 312 -15.93 -0.84 -29.58
CA GLU A 312 -16.33 -2.15 -30.10
C GLU A 312 -17.86 -2.32 -30.09
N ALA A 313 -18.53 -1.89 -29.02
CA ALA A 313 -19.97 -2.07 -28.88
C ALA A 313 -20.81 -1.04 -29.67
N HIS A 314 -20.36 0.23 -29.74
CA HIS A 314 -21.14 1.36 -30.28
C HIS A 314 -20.44 2.11 -31.42
N GLY A 315 -19.22 1.71 -31.79
CA GLY A 315 -18.44 2.37 -32.82
C GLY A 315 -17.61 3.55 -32.31
N ILE A 316 -16.50 3.81 -33.00
CA ILE A 316 -15.49 4.82 -32.63
C ILE A 316 -16.11 6.21 -32.47
N GLY A 317 -17.02 6.62 -33.36
CA GLY A 317 -17.60 7.97 -33.35
C GLY A 317 -18.37 8.28 -32.06
N LEU A 318 -19.20 7.34 -31.58
CA LEU A 318 -19.94 7.50 -30.32
C LEU A 318 -19.01 7.42 -29.11
N ALA A 319 -18.01 6.53 -29.14
CA ALA A 319 -17.04 6.42 -28.05
C ALA A 319 -16.21 7.70 -27.88
N VAL A 320 -15.66 8.27 -28.95
CA VAL A 320 -14.92 9.55 -28.90
C VAL A 320 -15.80 10.66 -28.32
N ASN A 321 -17.01 10.82 -28.85
CA ASN A 321 -17.95 11.85 -28.41
C ASN A 321 -18.37 11.67 -26.93
N THR A 322 -18.51 10.42 -26.48
CA THR A 322 -18.81 10.10 -25.07
C THR A 322 -17.65 10.54 -24.18
N GLY A 323 -16.41 10.16 -24.50
CA GLY A 323 -15.23 10.57 -23.73
C GLY A 323 -15.05 12.09 -23.68
N ASP A 324 -15.26 12.79 -24.80
CA ASP A 324 -15.20 14.26 -24.85
C ASP A 324 -16.26 14.90 -23.95
N ALA A 325 -17.49 14.39 -24.00
CA ALA A 325 -18.58 14.92 -23.21
C ALA A 325 -18.41 14.63 -21.70
N MET A 326 -17.79 13.49 -21.32
CA MET A 326 -17.40 13.23 -19.94
C MET A 326 -16.36 14.24 -19.44
N ASN A 327 -15.35 14.55 -20.24
CA ASN A 327 -14.34 15.57 -19.92
C ASN A 327 -14.98 16.96 -19.74
N LEU A 328 -15.94 17.34 -20.59
CA LEU A 328 -16.67 18.60 -20.47
C LEU A 328 -17.53 18.66 -19.20
N LEU A 329 -18.27 17.58 -18.88
CA LEU A 329 -19.06 17.50 -17.65
C LEU A 329 -18.18 17.53 -16.40
N ALA A 330 -16.97 16.97 -16.47
CA ALA A 330 -16.02 17.04 -15.36
C ALA A 330 -15.64 18.50 -15.06
N VAL A 331 -15.38 19.32 -16.07
CA VAL A 331 -15.11 20.77 -15.89
C VAL A 331 -16.32 21.48 -15.27
N ASP A 332 -17.53 21.17 -15.72
CA ASP A 332 -18.77 21.74 -15.15
C ASP A 332 -18.96 21.34 -13.67
N ALA A 333 -18.65 20.08 -13.33
CA ALA A 333 -18.68 19.59 -11.95
C ALA A 333 -17.69 20.35 -11.04
N VAL A 334 -16.50 20.69 -11.55
CA VAL A 334 -15.53 21.52 -10.82
C VAL A 334 -16.07 22.91 -10.58
N LEU A 335 -16.60 23.57 -11.62
CA LEU A 335 -17.16 24.92 -11.55
C LEU A 335 -18.35 24.99 -10.59
N SER A 336 -19.17 23.94 -10.56
CA SER A 336 -20.32 23.80 -9.68
C SER A 336 -19.97 23.77 -8.19
N ASN A 337 -18.68 23.70 -7.82
CA ASN A 337 -18.23 23.90 -6.45
C ASN A 337 -18.24 25.36 -5.98
N LEU A 338 -18.39 26.33 -6.88
CA LEU A 338 -18.34 27.77 -6.55
C LEU A 338 -19.28 28.17 -5.40
N PRO A 339 -20.56 27.74 -5.34
CA PRO A 339 -21.46 28.10 -4.24
C PRO A 339 -21.07 27.46 -2.90
N THR A 340 -20.38 26.32 -2.92
CA THR A 340 -20.05 25.53 -1.72
C THR A 340 -18.68 25.89 -1.16
N LEU A 341 -17.67 26.01 -2.03
CA LEU A 341 -16.27 26.21 -1.63
C LEU A 341 -15.80 27.67 -1.76
N GLY A 342 -16.55 28.50 -2.50
CA GLY A 342 -16.18 29.89 -2.79
C GLY A 342 -15.11 30.02 -3.88
N LEU A 343 -14.94 31.25 -4.38
CA LEU A 343 -14.16 31.55 -5.58
C LEU A 343 -12.71 31.05 -5.50
N ALA A 344 -12.00 31.32 -4.41
CA ALA A 344 -10.58 31.00 -4.29
C ALA A 344 -10.31 29.49 -4.39
N ARG A 345 -11.09 28.66 -3.66
CA ARG A 345 -10.94 27.20 -3.69
C ARG A 345 -11.34 26.63 -5.04
N THR A 346 -12.45 27.10 -5.62
CA THR A 346 -12.88 26.65 -6.96
C THR A 346 -11.85 26.98 -8.04
N LEU A 347 -11.23 28.16 -8.02
CA LEU A 347 -10.13 28.49 -8.94
C LEU A 347 -8.91 27.57 -8.72
N GLY A 348 -8.61 27.22 -7.46
CA GLY A 348 -7.58 26.22 -7.12
C GLY A 348 -7.88 24.86 -7.74
N LEU A 349 -9.13 24.37 -7.62
CA LEU A 349 -9.55 23.10 -8.22
C LEU A 349 -9.41 23.12 -9.75
N ILE A 350 -9.80 24.21 -10.40
CA ILE A 350 -9.64 24.37 -11.86
C ILE A 350 -8.17 24.31 -12.23
N HIS A 351 -7.30 25.03 -11.52
CA HIS A 351 -5.88 25.04 -11.82
C HIS A 351 -5.25 23.64 -11.71
N GLU A 352 -5.57 22.93 -10.62
CA GLU A 352 -5.07 21.58 -10.36
C GLU A 352 -5.57 20.58 -11.41
N ILE A 353 -6.86 20.61 -11.76
CA ILE A 353 -7.42 19.73 -12.78
C ILE A 353 -6.87 20.02 -14.16
N MET A 354 -6.72 21.29 -14.53
CA MET A 354 -6.11 21.65 -15.81
C MET A 354 -4.65 21.19 -15.89
N HIS A 355 -3.91 21.20 -14.77
CA HIS A 355 -2.57 20.63 -14.71
C HIS A 355 -2.61 19.11 -14.86
N MET A 356 -3.41 18.42 -14.05
CA MET A 356 -3.62 16.97 -14.12
C MET A 356 -3.95 16.50 -15.55
N CYS A 357 -4.88 17.15 -16.23
CA CYS A 357 -5.28 16.80 -17.59
C CYS A 357 -4.12 16.98 -18.59
N ARG A 358 -3.37 18.10 -18.51
CA ARG A 358 -2.19 18.33 -19.36
C ARG A 358 -1.13 17.25 -19.17
N GLU A 359 -0.81 16.94 -17.92
CA GLU A 359 0.18 15.90 -17.59
C GLU A 359 -0.27 14.53 -18.10
N THR A 360 -1.55 14.19 -17.94
CA THR A 360 -2.12 12.91 -18.39
C THR A 360 -2.02 12.77 -19.92
N VAL A 361 -2.44 13.79 -20.68
CA VAL A 361 -2.39 13.73 -22.16
C VAL A 361 -0.96 13.77 -22.69
N GLU A 362 -0.05 14.48 -22.02
CA GLU A 362 1.39 14.43 -22.33
C GLU A 362 1.96 13.03 -22.10
N GLY A 363 1.59 12.38 -21.00
CA GLY A 363 1.97 10.99 -20.71
C GLY A 363 1.49 10.01 -21.77
N GLN A 364 0.22 10.12 -22.18
CA GLN A 364 -0.33 9.32 -23.28
C GLN A 364 0.44 9.57 -24.60
N ALA A 365 0.77 10.82 -24.90
CA ALA A 365 1.51 11.16 -26.10
C ALA A 365 2.94 10.58 -26.10
N ILE A 366 3.60 10.51 -24.95
CA ILE A 366 4.92 9.87 -24.80
C ILE A 366 4.82 8.38 -25.14
N GLU A 367 3.86 7.66 -24.56
CA GLU A 367 3.67 6.23 -24.80
C GLU A 367 3.31 5.93 -26.27
N LEU A 368 2.33 6.65 -26.82
CA LEU A 368 1.97 6.53 -28.25
C LEU A 368 3.14 6.89 -29.16
N GLY A 369 3.97 7.85 -28.77
CA GLY A 369 5.21 8.19 -29.45
C GLY A 369 6.19 7.02 -29.50
N TRP A 370 6.36 6.30 -28.39
CA TRP A 370 7.20 5.09 -28.36
C TRP A 370 6.68 3.99 -29.27
N ILE A 371 5.36 3.79 -29.31
CA ILE A 371 4.71 2.82 -30.20
C ILE A 371 4.93 3.23 -31.66
N ARG A 372 4.53 4.47 -32.02
CA ARG A 372 4.64 5.01 -33.39
C ARG A 372 6.06 5.00 -33.94
N HIS A 373 7.05 5.33 -33.11
CA HIS A 373 8.45 5.40 -33.51
C HIS A 373 9.22 4.10 -33.24
N LEU A 374 8.51 3.02 -32.84
CA LEU A 374 9.10 1.71 -32.57
C LEU A 374 10.26 1.78 -31.57
N THR A 375 10.16 2.73 -30.63
CA THR A 375 11.20 3.00 -29.64
C THR A 375 10.93 2.14 -28.42
N VAL A 376 11.97 1.49 -27.92
CA VAL A 376 11.99 0.90 -26.58
C VAL A 376 12.93 1.77 -25.75
N PRO A 377 12.43 2.43 -24.69
CA PRO A 377 13.27 3.23 -23.80
C PRO A 377 14.41 2.41 -23.21
N LYS A 378 15.48 3.07 -22.79
CA LYS A 378 16.69 2.39 -22.29
C LYS A 378 16.80 2.42 -20.78
N MET A 379 16.17 3.40 -20.14
CA MET A 379 16.27 3.65 -18.72
C MET A 379 14.90 3.51 -18.06
N ASP A 380 14.89 2.99 -16.84
CA ASP A 380 13.66 2.93 -16.03
C ASP A 380 13.06 4.33 -15.81
N GLN A 381 13.92 5.36 -15.75
CA GLN A 381 13.49 6.75 -15.60
C GLN A 381 12.56 7.19 -16.72
N ASP A 382 12.78 6.72 -17.96
CA ASP A 382 11.91 7.05 -19.09
C ASP A 382 10.47 6.55 -18.82
N TYR A 383 10.33 5.34 -18.25
CA TYR A 383 9.04 4.81 -17.82
C TYR A 383 8.49 5.54 -16.59
N PHE A 384 9.33 5.90 -15.61
CA PHE A 384 8.87 6.65 -14.44
C PHE A 384 8.31 8.02 -14.81
N ASP A 385 8.92 8.73 -15.76
CA ASP A 385 8.46 10.03 -16.25
C ASP A 385 7.13 9.87 -17.00
N MET A 386 7.05 8.90 -17.91
CA MET A 386 5.80 8.57 -18.63
C MET A 386 4.69 8.15 -17.66
N SER A 387 4.95 7.22 -16.75
CA SER A 387 3.97 6.67 -15.79
C SER A 387 3.50 7.73 -14.79
N THR A 388 4.39 8.62 -14.32
CA THR A 388 4.02 9.78 -13.51
C THR A 388 3.00 10.65 -14.24
N LYS A 389 3.27 10.95 -15.52
CA LYS A 389 2.42 11.78 -16.38
C LYS A 389 1.11 11.08 -16.69
N LYS A 390 1.15 9.91 -17.32
CA LYS A 390 -0.01 9.15 -17.81
C LYS A 390 -0.93 8.75 -16.65
N THR A 391 -0.40 8.17 -15.57
CA THR A 391 -1.21 7.58 -14.49
C THR A 391 -1.07 8.30 -13.15
N GLY A 392 0.16 8.66 -12.77
CA GLY A 392 0.48 9.16 -11.42
C GLY A 392 -0.31 10.40 -11.01
N TRP A 393 -0.39 11.40 -11.91
CA TRP A 393 -1.10 12.65 -11.64
C TRP A 393 -2.58 12.44 -11.31
N TYR A 394 -3.34 11.82 -12.21
CA TYR A 394 -4.78 11.68 -12.01
C TYR A 394 -5.16 10.57 -11.03
N THR A 395 -4.26 9.61 -10.76
CA THR A 395 -4.56 8.47 -9.87
C THR A 395 -4.23 8.74 -8.42
N CYS A 396 -3.11 9.40 -8.13
CA CYS A 396 -2.61 9.55 -6.76
C CYS A 396 -2.36 11.01 -6.36
N ILE A 397 -1.70 11.80 -7.22
CA ILE A 397 -1.22 13.14 -6.84
C ILE A 397 -2.36 14.16 -6.76
N SER A 398 -3.06 14.38 -7.87
CA SER A 398 -4.13 15.38 -7.95
C SER A 398 -5.33 15.05 -7.05
N PRO A 399 -5.78 13.79 -6.88
CA PRO A 399 -6.80 13.45 -5.88
C PRO A 399 -6.48 14.01 -4.49
N CYS A 400 -5.24 13.82 -4.00
CA CYS A 400 -4.83 14.35 -2.70
C CYS A 400 -4.80 15.87 -2.67
N ARG A 401 -4.20 16.50 -3.69
CA ARG A 401 -4.11 17.97 -3.79
C ARG A 401 -5.50 18.62 -3.90
N LEU A 402 -6.42 18.03 -4.63
CA LEU A 402 -7.82 18.47 -4.72
C LEU A 402 -8.52 18.35 -3.36
N GLY A 403 -8.31 17.25 -2.63
CA GLY A 403 -8.81 17.12 -1.26
C GLY A 403 -8.30 18.22 -0.33
N ALA A 404 -7.01 18.54 -0.41
CA ALA A 404 -6.41 19.63 0.35
C ALA A 404 -7.01 21.00 -0.01
N ILE A 405 -7.22 21.28 -1.30
CA ILE A 405 -7.89 22.50 -1.77
C ILE A 405 -9.33 22.59 -1.25
N CYS A 406 -10.06 21.46 -1.22
CA CYS A 406 -11.42 21.41 -0.66
C CYS A 406 -11.44 21.76 0.84
N ALA A 407 -10.45 21.28 1.60
CA ALA A 407 -10.25 21.63 3.01
C ALA A 407 -9.83 23.10 3.22
N GLY A 408 -9.44 23.79 2.15
CA GLY A 408 -9.05 25.20 2.18
C GLY A 408 -7.55 25.46 2.19
N GLU A 409 -6.73 24.45 1.94
CA GLU A 409 -5.30 24.66 1.71
C GLU A 409 -5.07 25.19 0.29
N THR A 410 -4.48 26.39 0.19
CA THR A 410 -4.22 27.06 -1.08
C THR A 410 -2.77 27.48 -1.25
N ASP A 411 -1.87 27.20 -0.29
CA ASP A 411 -0.43 27.44 -0.44
C ASP A 411 0.16 26.38 -1.39
N PRO A 412 0.65 26.78 -2.59
CA PRO A 412 1.22 25.83 -3.54
C PRO A 412 2.36 25.00 -2.93
N ARG A 413 3.14 25.57 -2.01
CA ARG A 413 4.27 24.86 -1.39
C ARG A 413 3.81 23.70 -0.53
N LYS A 414 2.64 23.81 0.11
CA LYS A 414 2.07 22.72 0.90
C LYS A 414 1.38 21.68 0.02
N LEU A 415 0.74 22.11 -1.07
CA LEU A 415 0.19 21.19 -2.07
C LEU A 415 1.31 20.36 -2.72
N ASP A 416 2.48 20.95 -2.95
CA ASP A 416 3.63 20.27 -3.55
C ASP A 416 4.25 19.19 -2.65
N LEU A 417 4.01 19.24 -1.33
CA LEU A 417 4.44 18.20 -0.39
C LEU A 417 3.71 16.86 -0.64
N PHE A 418 2.53 16.87 -1.27
CA PHE A 418 1.85 15.63 -1.66
C PHE A 418 2.51 14.96 -2.87
N THR A 419 3.22 15.71 -3.71
CA THR A 419 3.60 15.26 -5.04
C THR A 419 4.53 14.05 -5.00
N GLU A 420 5.65 14.11 -4.28
CA GLU A 420 6.66 13.06 -4.38
C GLU A 420 6.20 11.71 -3.79
N ALA A 421 5.56 11.74 -2.62
CA ALA A 421 5.02 10.54 -1.99
C ALA A 421 4.02 9.83 -2.92
N PHE A 422 3.04 10.58 -3.43
CA PHE A 422 1.99 10.03 -4.27
C PHE A 422 2.44 9.74 -5.71
N ARG A 423 3.50 10.39 -6.21
CA ARG A 423 4.18 10.03 -7.46
C ARG A 423 4.78 8.63 -7.36
N LEU A 424 5.56 8.37 -6.31
CA LEU A 424 6.21 7.07 -6.11
C LEU A 424 5.19 5.94 -5.89
N ILE A 425 4.16 6.20 -5.07
CA ILE A 425 3.05 5.27 -4.85
C ILE A 425 2.29 5.01 -6.16
N GLY A 426 2.04 6.05 -6.96
CA GLY A 426 1.36 5.93 -8.26
C GLY A 426 2.16 5.13 -9.30
N ILE A 427 3.48 5.30 -9.37
CA ILE A 427 4.33 4.49 -10.24
C ILE A 427 4.34 3.03 -9.76
N ALA A 428 4.48 2.79 -8.46
CA ALA A 428 4.45 1.44 -7.90
C ALA A 428 3.12 0.73 -8.21
N PHE A 429 2.00 1.45 -8.09
CA PHE A 429 0.66 0.97 -8.47
C PHE A 429 0.62 0.52 -9.93
N GLN A 430 1.09 1.36 -10.85
CA GLN A 430 1.06 1.05 -12.27
C GLN A 430 1.95 -0.15 -12.61
N ILE A 431 3.14 -0.26 -12.02
CA ILE A 431 4.00 -1.43 -12.22
C ILE A 431 3.30 -2.71 -11.75
N GLN A 432 2.60 -2.67 -10.61
CA GLN A 432 1.84 -3.83 -10.12
C GLN A 432 0.70 -4.20 -11.06
N ASP A 433 -0.05 -3.23 -11.55
CA ASP A 433 -1.11 -3.45 -12.54
C ASP A 433 -0.51 -4.04 -13.85
N ASP A 434 0.63 -3.54 -14.34
CA ASP A 434 1.32 -4.09 -15.51
C ASP A 434 1.80 -5.54 -15.27
N VAL A 435 2.25 -5.88 -14.05
CA VAL A 435 2.65 -7.25 -13.69
C VAL A 435 1.42 -8.18 -13.63
N LEU A 436 0.32 -7.72 -13.02
CA LEU A 436 -0.94 -8.46 -12.97
C LEU A 436 -1.52 -8.74 -14.36
N ASN A 437 -1.30 -7.83 -15.33
CA ASN A 437 -1.68 -8.06 -16.73
C ASN A 437 -1.01 -9.30 -17.35
N LEU A 438 0.22 -9.62 -16.90
CA LEU A 438 0.99 -10.75 -17.41
C LEU A 438 0.75 -12.05 -16.64
N LEU A 439 0.43 -11.95 -15.34
CA LEU A 439 0.33 -13.12 -14.44
C LEU A 439 -1.10 -13.54 -14.13
N GLY A 440 -2.08 -12.66 -14.28
CA GLY A 440 -3.44 -12.88 -13.79
C GLY A 440 -4.18 -14.00 -14.52
N ASP A 441 -4.86 -14.86 -13.76
CA ASP A 441 -5.89 -15.75 -14.30
C ASP A 441 -7.00 -14.91 -14.94
N GLU A 442 -7.45 -15.30 -16.15
CA GLU A 442 -8.46 -14.60 -16.98
C GLU A 442 -9.69 -14.12 -16.19
N VAL A 443 -10.09 -14.87 -15.15
CA VAL A 443 -11.29 -14.61 -14.37
C VAL A 443 -11.17 -13.41 -13.42
N LEU A 444 -9.96 -13.06 -12.95
CA LEU A 444 -9.76 -12.05 -11.91
C LEU A 444 -9.39 -10.65 -12.46
N TYR A 445 -8.79 -10.59 -13.65
CA TYR A 445 -8.18 -9.34 -14.13
C TYR A 445 -9.10 -8.49 -15.01
N GLY A 446 -10.17 -9.06 -15.57
CA GLY A 446 -11.19 -8.29 -16.30
C GLY A 446 -10.72 -7.68 -17.64
N LYS A 447 -9.48 -7.96 -18.06
CA LYS A 447 -8.91 -7.61 -19.36
C LYS A 447 -8.47 -8.89 -20.07
N GLU A 448 -8.24 -8.78 -21.38
CA GLU A 448 -7.61 -9.83 -22.17
C GLU A 448 -6.21 -10.15 -21.61
N PRO A 449 -5.88 -11.43 -21.34
CA PRO A 449 -4.57 -11.82 -20.83
C PRO A 449 -3.48 -11.43 -21.84
N LEU A 450 -2.33 -10.97 -21.32
CA LEU A 450 -1.21 -10.45 -22.12
C LEU A 450 -1.57 -9.23 -22.98
N GLY A 451 -2.69 -8.55 -22.67
CA GLY A 451 -3.17 -7.38 -23.39
C GLY A 451 -2.09 -6.32 -23.57
N ASP A 452 -1.29 -6.04 -22.55
CA ASP A 452 -0.23 -5.02 -22.66
C ASP A 452 0.87 -5.43 -23.67
N LEU A 453 1.19 -6.72 -23.78
CA LEU A 453 2.15 -7.22 -24.78
C LEU A 453 1.55 -7.15 -26.19
N LEU A 454 0.25 -7.46 -26.28
CA LEU A 454 -0.47 -7.44 -27.53
C LEU A 454 -0.63 -6.01 -28.08
N GLU A 455 -0.99 -5.07 -27.22
CA GLU A 455 -1.00 -3.61 -27.45
C GLU A 455 0.41 -3.06 -27.72
N GLY A 456 1.44 -3.81 -27.32
CA GLY A 456 2.83 -3.43 -27.51
C GLY A 456 3.28 -2.34 -26.55
N LYS A 457 2.73 -2.28 -25.34
CA LYS A 457 3.13 -1.30 -24.34
C LYS A 457 4.59 -1.47 -23.94
N ARG A 458 5.27 -0.34 -23.71
CA ARG A 458 6.67 -0.30 -23.26
C ARG A 458 6.71 -0.23 -21.73
N THR A 459 6.16 -1.27 -21.10
CA THR A 459 6.16 -1.42 -19.63
C THR A 459 7.58 -1.53 -19.09
N LEU A 460 7.74 -1.39 -17.77
CA LEU A 460 9.04 -1.54 -17.11
C LEU A 460 9.70 -2.89 -17.42
N MET A 461 8.91 -3.98 -17.47
CA MET A 461 9.38 -5.33 -17.82
C MET A 461 9.92 -5.40 -19.25
N MET A 462 9.28 -4.69 -20.18
CA MET A 462 9.73 -4.60 -21.58
C MET A 462 11.06 -3.85 -21.68
N ILE A 463 11.20 -2.72 -20.99
CA ILE A 463 12.44 -1.95 -20.96
C ILE A 463 13.59 -2.79 -20.40
N HIS A 464 13.35 -3.48 -19.27
CA HIS A 464 14.31 -4.40 -18.68
C HIS A 464 14.67 -5.54 -19.64
N LEU A 465 13.68 -6.16 -20.29
CA LEU A 465 13.89 -7.23 -21.26
C LEU A 465 14.86 -6.81 -22.36
N PHE A 466 14.65 -5.64 -22.99
CA PHE A 466 15.50 -5.19 -24.09
C PHE A 466 16.89 -4.71 -23.67
N ARG A 467 17.09 -4.47 -22.37
CA ARG A 467 18.40 -4.15 -21.79
C ARG A 467 19.22 -5.42 -21.54
N GLU A 468 18.59 -6.51 -21.09
CA GLU A 468 19.28 -7.73 -20.66
C GLU A 468 19.30 -8.85 -21.72
N ILE A 469 18.35 -8.89 -22.66
CA ILE A 469 18.23 -10.01 -23.60
C ILE A 469 19.43 -10.12 -24.56
N ALA A 470 19.83 -11.36 -24.83
CA ALA A 470 20.94 -11.64 -25.74
C ALA A 470 20.73 -11.04 -27.15
N PRO A 471 21.78 -10.47 -27.80
CA PRO A 471 21.66 -9.80 -29.09
C PRO A 471 20.99 -10.64 -30.20
N LYS A 472 21.18 -11.97 -30.18
CA LYS A 472 20.60 -12.88 -31.17
C LYS A 472 19.07 -12.99 -31.08
N ARG A 473 18.49 -12.93 -29.87
CA ARG A 473 17.03 -12.97 -29.67
C ARG A 473 16.40 -11.59 -29.82
N ARG A 474 17.16 -10.53 -29.57
CA ARG A 474 16.68 -9.15 -29.60
C ARG A 474 16.00 -8.76 -30.92
N GLN A 475 16.54 -9.17 -32.07
CA GLN A 475 15.95 -8.83 -33.36
C GLN A 475 14.55 -9.45 -33.54
N ARG A 476 14.37 -10.73 -33.17
CA ARG A 476 13.07 -11.40 -33.24
C ARG A 476 12.01 -10.70 -32.38
N LEU A 477 12.37 -10.30 -31.16
CA LEU A 477 11.47 -9.58 -30.26
C LEU A 477 11.14 -8.17 -30.79
N LEU A 478 12.10 -7.48 -31.42
CA LEU A 478 11.82 -6.22 -32.11
C LEU A 478 10.84 -6.40 -33.27
N ASP A 479 10.98 -7.49 -34.03
CA ASP A 479 10.09 -7.77 -35.15
C ASP A 479 8.66 -8.03 -34.67
N ILE A 480 8.47 -8.68 -33.51
CA ILE A 480 7.14 -8.85 -32.89
C ILE A 480 6.56 -7.51 -32.45
N ILE A 481 7.35 -6.66 -31.78
CA ILE A 481 6.88 -5.37 -31.25
C ILE A 481 6.52 -4.37 -32.37
N ARG A 482 7.03 -4.60 -33.58
CA ARG A 482 6.67 -3.83 -34.79
C ARG A 482 5.32 -4.17 -35.37
N LEU A 483 4.77 -5.34 -35.04
CA LEU A 483 3.42 -5.71 -35.47
C LEU A 483 2.41 -4.82 -34.77
N SER A 484 1.42 -4.35 -35.53
CA SER A 484 0.24 -3.72 -34.95
C SER A 484 -0.54 -4.71 -34.07
N ARG A 485 -1.45 -4.20 -33.24
CA ARG A 485 -2.30 -5.02 -32.37
C ARG A 485 -3.05 -6.12 -33.14
N THR A 486 -3.55 -5.79 -34.33
CA THR A 486 -4.31 -6.69 -35.21
C THR A 486 -3.47 -7.72 -35.94
N GLU A 487 -2.18 -7.45 -36.16
CA GLU A 487 -1.24 -8.38 -36.80
C GLU A 487 -0.56 -9.33 -35.79
N LYS A 488 -0.50 -8.94 -34.52
CA LYS A 488 0.18 -9.67 -33.46
C LYS A 488 -0.70 -10.80 -32.94
N ARG A 489 -0.18 -12.02 -32.94
CA ARG A 489 -0.89 -13.20 -32.45
C ARG A 489 -0.59 -13.44 -30.98
N PHE A 490 -1.43 -14.24 -30.33
CA PHE A 490 -1.24 -14.63 -28.94
C PHE A 490 0.12 -15.33 -28.72
N GLU A 491 0.57 -16.18 -29.65
CA GLU A 491 1.86 -16.86 -29.54
C GLU A 491 3.05 -15.88 -29.61
N ASP A 492 2.88 -14.74 -30.29
CA ASP A 492 3.91 -13.70 -30.32
C ASP A 492 4.03 -13.01 -28.95
N ALA A 493 2.92 -12.84 -28.23
CA ALA A 493 2.91 -12.33 -26.85
C ALA A 493 3.50 -13.35 -25.85
N GLU A 494 3.18 -14.63 -26.00
CA GLU A 494 3.79 -15.71 -25.20
C GLU A 494 5.32 -15.79 -25.42
N GLU A 495 5.80 -15.57 -26.64
CA GLU A 495 7.24 -15.54 -26.93
C GLU A 495 7.96 -14.40 -26.18
N ILE A 496 7.33 -13.23 -26.10
CA ILE A 496 7.83 -12.09 -25.31
C ILE A 496 7.81 -12.43 -23.81
N LEU A 497 6.70 -12.97 -23.30
CA LEU A 497 6.56 -13.34 -21.89
C LEU A 497 7.62 -14.39 -21.48
N ALA A 498 7.84 -15.41 -22.32
CA ALA A 498 8.88 -16.41 -22.09
C ALA A 498 10.29 -15.77 -22.04
N ALA A 499 10.56 -14.77 -22.89
CA ALA A 499 11.80 -14.02 -22.83
C ALA A 499 11.91 -13.15 -21.57
N MET A 500 10.79 -12.56 -21.10
CA MET A 500 10.74 -11.83 -19.82
C MET A 500 11.09 -12.74 -18.64
N HIS A 501 10.58 -13.98 -18.62
CA HIS A 501 10.94 -14.96 -17.60
C HIS A 501 12.42 -15.37 -17.67
N GLU A 502 12.98 -15.58 -18.87
CA GLU A 502 14.39 -15.96 -19.04
C GLU A 502 15.35 -14.95 -18.37
N VAL A 503 15.07 -13.66 -18.51
CA VAL A 503 15.94 -12.59 -17.98
C VAL A 503 15.47 -12.04 -16.63
N GLY A 504 14.39 -12.59 -16.05
CA GLY A 504 13.86 -12.17 -14.76
C GLY A 504 13.22 -10.77 -14.74
N SER A 505 12.61 -10.34 -15.84
CA SER A 505 12.00 -9.01 -15.96
C SER A 505 10.81 -8.80 -15.02
N ILE A 506 10.05 -9.86 -14.71
CA ILE A 506 8.88 -9.77 -13.82
C ILE A 506 9.36 -9.56 -12.38
N GLU A 507 10.31 -10.37 -11.91
CA GLU A 507 10.91 -10.24 -10.58
C GLU A 507 11.63 -8.90 -10.41
N TYR A 508 12.25 -8.39 -11.50
CA TYR A 508 12.83 -7.06 -11.52
C TYR A 508 11.76 -5.99 -11.26
N ALA A 509 10.65 -6.03 -12.01
CA ALA A 509 9.57 -5.05 -11.87
C ALA A 509 8.94 -5.08 -10.48
N VAL A 510 8.68 -6.27 -9.91
CA VAL A 510 8.18 -6.43 -8.54
C VAL A 510 9.13 -5.77 -7.52
N LYS A 511 10.44 -6.02 -7.61
CA LYS A 511 11.44 -5.38 -6.73
C LYS A 511 11.47 -3.86 -6.87
N VAL A 512 11.32 -3.35 -8.09
CA VAL A 512 11.26 -1.90 -8.34
C VAL A 512 9.99 -1.30 -7.74
N ALA A 513 8.83 -1.93 -7.94
CA ALA A 513 7.56 -1.51 -7.36
C ALA A 513 7.65 -1.47 -5.83
N ASP A 514 8.18 -2.54 -5.20
CA ASP A 514 8.42 -2.59 -3.76
C ASP A 514 9.32 -1.45 -3.29
N ARG A 515 10.44 -1.21 -3.96
CA ARG A 515 11.37 -0.13 -3.57
C ARG A 515 10.68 1.25 -3.64
N LEU A 516 9.96 1.53 -4.73
CA LEU A 516 9.24 2.80 -4.92
C LEU A 516 8.12 2.97 -3.90
N ALA A 517 7.40 1.89 -3.59
CA ALA A 517 6.38 1.85 -2.55
C ALA A 517 6.92 2.24 -1.17
N HIS A 518 8.00 1.57 -0.72
CA HIS A 518 8.63 1.88 0.57
C HIS A 518 9.12 3.32 0.64
N GLU A 519 9.72 3.80 -0.44
CA GLU A 519 10.17 5.19 -0.52
C GLU A 519 8.99 6.17 -0.52
N GLY A 520 7.91 5.87 -1.23
CA GLY A 520 6.68 6.67 -1.24
C GLY A 520 6.04 6.78 0.14
N VAL A 521 5.98 5.68 0.90
CA VAL A 521 5.49 5.68 2.29
C VAL A 521 6.43 6.49 3.20
N ARG A 522 7.76 6.37 3.02
CA ARG A 522 8.72 7.19 3.77
C ARG A 522 8.51 8.68 3.51
N ARG A 523 8.38 9.08 2.23
CA ARG A 523 8.09 10.45 1.82
C ARG A 523 6.73 10.93 2.34
N PHE A 524 5.72 10.07 2.38
CA PHE A 524 4.42 10.38 2.98
C PHE A 524 4.56 10.80 4.45
N GLU A 525 5.29 10.01 5.26
CA GLU A 525 5.49 10.35 6.69
C GLU A 525 6.37 11.59 6.89
N GLU A 526 7.36 11.82 6.02
CA GLU A 526 8.29 12.95 6.14
C GLU A 526 7.70 14.28 5.63
N ASP A 527 7.09 14.28 4.45
CA ASP A 527 6.63 15.49 3.77
C ASP A 527 5.26 15.94 4.32
N LEU A 528 4.41 15.01 4.76
CA LEU A 528 3.06 15.31 5.25
C LEU A 528 2.99 15.43 6.78
N VAL A 529 4.10 15.76 7.45
CA VAL A 529 4.13 16.07 8.89
C VAL A 529 3.16 17.19 9.28
N PHE A 530 2.91 18.15 8.38
CA PHE A 530 1.99 19.26 8.64
C PHE A 530 0.51 18.84 8.65
N VAL A 531 0.18 17.68 8.07
CA VAL A 531 -1.18 17.12 8.11
C VAL A 531 -1.39 16.54 9.51
N PRO A 532 -2.41 16.97 10.27
CA PRO A 532 -2.67 16.46 11.61
C PRO A 532 -2.85 14.93 11.62
N GLU A 533 -2.31 14.25 12.63
CA GLU A 533 -2.63 12.83 12.85
C GLU A 533 -4.10 12.69 13.27
N ASN A 534 -4.87 12.01 12.43
CA ASN A 534 -6.28 11.68 12.63
C ASN A 534 -6.63 10.43 11.82
N GLU A 535 -7.88 9.96 11.95
CA GLU A 535 -8.44 8.83 11.20
C GLU A 535 -8.19 8.93 9.69
N ALA A 536 -8.54 10.08 9.09
CA ALA A 536 -8.41 10.26 7.65
C ALA A 536 -6.95 10.22 7.16
N LYS A 537 -5.98 10.71 7.94
CA LYS A 537 -4.55 10.55 7.63
C LYS A 537 -4.10 9.09 7.78
N ALA A 538 -4.62 8.37 8.78
CA ALA A 538 -4.37 6.94 8.92
C ALA A 538 -4.94 6.14 7.73
N LEU A 539 -6.10 6.52 7.20
CA LEU A 539 -6.67 5.95 5.98
C LEU A 539 -5.78 6.20 4.76
N LEU A 540 -5.24 7.41 4.58
CA LEU A 540 -4.27 7.69 3.50
C LEU A 540 -3.01 6.81 3.63
N ARG A 541 -2.51 6.61 4.85
CA ARG A 541 -1.39 5.69 5.14
C ARG A 541 -1.76 4.25 4.79
N GLN A 542 -2.98 3.80 5.09
CA GLN A 542 -3.44 2.46 4.72
C GLN A 542 -3.52 2.30 3.20
N ILE A 543 -4.02 3.30 2.47
CA ILE A 543 -4.07 3.27 1.00
C ILE A 543 -2.66 3.20 0.42
N ALA A 544 -1.73 4.02 0.92
CA ALA A 544 -0.34 4.01 0.50
C ALA A 544 0.31 2.63 0.65
N ASN A 545 -0.03 1.89 1.71
CA ASN A 545 0.43 0.52 1.90
C ASN A 545 -0.34 -0.49 1.03
N TYR A 546 -1.67 -0.40 0.96
CA TYR A 546 -2.52 -1.33 0.21
C TYR A 546 -2.19 -1.36 -1.29
N VAL A 547 -1.96 -0.18 -1.87
CA VAL A 547 -1.54 0.00 -3.27
C VAL A 547 -0.27 -0.79 -3.59
N THR A 548 0.52 -1.14 -2.58
CA THR A 548 1.85 -1.71 -2.71
C THR A 548 1.91 -3.18 -2.31
N THR A 549 0.86 -3.72 -1.69
CA THR A 549 0.82 -5.10 -1.19
C THR A 549 -0.33 -5.89 -1.80
N ARG A 550 -0.83 -5.50 -2.98
CA ARG A 550 -1.88 -6.28 -3.65
C ARG A 550 -1.38 -7.70 -3.90
N PRO A 551 -2.17 -8.73 -3.57
CA PRO A 551 -1.85 -10.08 -3.98
C PRO A 551 -1.72 -10.10 -5.50
N LEU A 552 -0.58 -10.61 -5.98
CA LEU A 552 -0.38 -11.01 -7.37
C LEU A 552 -1.29 -12.19 -7.72
#